data_AF-A0A4U9D9A5-F1
#
_entry.id   AF-A0A4U9D9A5-F1
#
_cell.length_a   1.000
_cell.length_b   1.000
_cell.length_c   1.000
_cell.angle_alpha   90.00
_cell.angle_beta   90.00
_cell.angle_gamma   90.00
#
_symmetry.space_group_name_H-M   'P 1'
#
loop_
_entity.id
_entity.type
_entity.pdbx_description
1 polymer ?
#
loop_
_entity_poly.entity_id
_entity_poly.type
_entity_poly.pdbx_seq_one_letter_code
_entity_poly.pdbx_strand_id
1 'polypeptide(L)'
;MRKIALFIAMLLLPCVSFAGLLSNNSSTTPVSKEYKQQLMGSPVYIEIFKEERTLDLYVKMGETWQLLDSYRICNYSGGLGPKQRQGDFKSPEGFYNVARSQLKPDSRFYKAINIGFPNAYDRAHGYEGKYLMIHGACVSVGCYAMTDTGIDEIFQFVTGALVFGQSNVQVSIYPFRMTNANMERHKYSYYADFWKQLKPGYDYFQQTHKPRLSR
;
A
#
# COMPACT_ATOMS: atom_id res chain seq x y z
N MET A 1 30.64 26.61 77.81
CA MET A 1 30.90 27.29 76.52
C MET A 1 30.87 26.25 75.41
N ARG A 2 30.08 26.49 74.35
CA ARG A 2 30.12 25.84 73.01
C ARG A 2 29.65 24.37 72.95
N LYS A 3 28.82 23.89 72.03
CA LYS A 3 28.17 24.37 70.78
C LYS A 3 26.95 23.46 70.54
N ILE A 4 25.74 24.01 70.40
CA ILE A 4 25.00 24.22 69.14
C ILE A 4 24.66 22.94 68.38
N ALA A 5 23.36 22.62 68.43
CA ALA A 5 22.65 21.68 67.59
C ALA A 5 22.60 22.14 66.12
N LEU A 6 22.67 21.19 65.20
CA LEU A 6 22.17 21.32 63.83
C LEU A 6 22.04 19.91 63.23
N PHE A 7 20.85 19.34 63.36
CA PHE A 7 20.43 18.18 62.57
C PHE A 7 20.05 18.68 61.18
N ILE A 8 20.93 18.46 60.20
CA ILE A 8 20.64 18.67 58.78
C ILE A 8 19.99 17.38 58.26
N ALA A 9 18.66 17.37 58.17
CA ALA A 9 17.92 16.33 57.48
C ALA A 9 17.98 16.60 55.96
N MET A 10 18.92 15.98 55.26
CA MET A 10 18.90 15.87 53.80
C MET A 10 17.83 14.86 53.38
N LEU A 11 16.61 15.35 53.14
CA LEU A 11 15.59 14.64 52.37
C LEU A 11 15.98 14.69 50.89
N LEU A 12 16.76 13.70 50.44
CA LEU A 12 16.98 13.42 49.03
C LEU A 12 15.70 12.87 48.43
N LEU A 13 14.87 13.74 47.86
CA LEU A 13 13.79 13.34 46.96
C LEU A 13 14.41 12.68 45.72
N PRO A 14 14.07 11.42 45.36
CA PRO A 14 14.36 10.92 44.05
C PRO A 14 13.45 11.64 43.07
N CYS A 15 14.02 12.57 42.29
CA CYS A 15 13.37 13.15 41.14
C CYS A 15 13.19 12.04 40.10
N VAL A 16 12.07 11.32 40.19
CA VAL A 16 11.67 10.32 39.22
C VAL A 16 11.39 11.09 37.93
N SER A 17 12.40 11.18 37.08
CA SER A 17 12.29 11.77 35.76
C SER A 17 11.40 10.87 34.91
N PHE A 18 10.11 11.21 34.88
CA PHE A 18 9.15 10.63 33.94
C PHE A 18 9.40 11.25 32.57
N ALA A 19 10.54 10.90 31.96
CA ALA A 19 10.73 11.10 30.53
C ALA A 19 9.84 10.08 29.81
N GLY A 20 8.56 10.45 29.68
CA GLY A 20 7.63 9.76 28.80
C GLY A 20 8.19 9.83 27.39
N LEU A 21 8.82 8.74 26.95
CA LEU A 21 9.10 8.49 25.55
C LEU A 21 7.76 8.53 24.82
N LEU A 22 7.53 9.61 24.08
CA LEU A 22 6.53 9.66 23.02
C LEU A 22 6.97 8.67 21.94
N SER A 23 6.73 7.39 22.19
CA SER A 23 6.73 6.39 21.15
C SER A 23 5.51 6.67 20.30
N ASN A 24 5.73 7.36 19.18
CA ASN A 24 4.74 7.59 18.14
C ASN A 24 4.52 6.27 17.38
N ASN A 25 4.09 5.23 18.09
CA ASN A 25 3.49 4.06 17.51
C ASN A 25 2.13 4.52 17.01
N SER A 26 2.03 4.79 15.71
CA SER A 26 0.76 4.92 15.02
C SER A 26 0.05 3.57 15.14
N SER A 27 -0.65 3.39 16.27
CA SER A 27 -1.56 2.28 16.51
C SER A 27 -2.73 2.50 15.58
N THR A 28 -2.66 1.88 14.40
CA THR A 28 -3.77 1.74 13.46
C THR A 28 -4.90 1.00 14.16
N THR A 29 -5.76 1.75 14.83
CA THR A 29 -7.07 1.23 15.25
C THR A 29 -7.80 0.90 13.96
N PRO A 30 -8.27 -0.35 13.77
CA PRO A 30 -9.01 -0.70 12.57
C PRO A 30 -10.19 0.26 12.40
N VAL A 31 -10.33 0.82 11.21
CA VAL A 31 -11.48 1.65 10.88
C VAL A 31 -12.76 0.84 11.10
N SER A 32 -13.73 1.40 11.83
CA SER A 32 -14.95 0.66 12.18
C SER A 32 -15.74 0.27 10.94
N LYS A 33 -16.43 -0.87 11.00
CA LYS A 33 -17.25 -1.37 9.87
C LYS A 33 -18.33 -0.37 9.47
N GLU A 34 -18.92 0.31 10.44
CA GLU A 34 -19.96 1.32 10.23
C GLU A 34 -19.42 2.52 9.43
N TYR A 35 -18.20 2.96 9.75
CA TYR A 35 -17.57 4.06 9.02
C TYR A 35 -17.18 3.65 7.60
N LYS A 36 -16.65 2.43 7.42
CA LYS A 36 -16.39 1.88 6.08
C LYS A 36 -17.66 1.83 5.23
N GLN A 37 -18.79 1.42 5.82
CA GLN A 37 -20.07 1.36 5.12
C GLN A 37 -20.55 2.74 4.63
N GLN A 38 -20.29 3.81 5.38
CA GLN A 38 -20.60 5.19 4.98
C GLN A 38 -19.77 5.66 3.78
N LEU A 39 -18.57 5.09 3.60
CA LEU A 39 -17.64 5.46 2.54
C LEU A 39 -17.85 4.66 1.26
N MET A 40 -18.75 3.67 1.26
CA MET A 40 -19.05 2.85 0.09
C MET A 40 -19.48 3.70 -1.11
N GLY A 41 -18.87 3.45 -2.26
CA GLY A 41 -19.11 4.20 -3.51
C GLY A 41 -18.26 5.45 -3.67
N SER A 42 -17.54 5.87 -2.63
CA SER A 42 -16.53 6.93 -2.75
C SER A 42 -15.40 6.48 -3.67
N PRO A 43 -14.74 7.41 -4.39
CA PRO A 43 -13.58 7.07 -5.20
C PRO A 43 -12.49 6.36 -4.38
N VAL A 44 -11.89 5.31 -4.94
CA VAL A 44 -10.81 4.51 -4.34
C VAL A 44 -9.50 4.56 -5.14
N TYR A 45 -8.38 4.40 -4.44
CA TYR A 45 -7.01 4.34 -4.96
C TYR A 45 -6.27 3.23 -4.22
N ILE A 46 -5.39 2.51 -4.90
CA ILE A 46 -4.67 1.38 -4.32
C ILE A 46 -3.16 1.61 -4.43
N GLU A 47 -2.44 1.37 -3.34
CA GLU A 47 -0.98 1.16 -3.36
C GLU A 47 -0.66 -0.28 -2.96
N ILE A 48 0.25 -0.93 -3.70
CA ILE A 48 0.77 -2.25 -3.38
C ILE A 48 2.26 -2.14 -3.10
N PHE A 49 2.70 -2.75 -2.01
CA PHE A 49 4.09 -2.78 -1.57
C PHE A 49 4.56 -4.24 -1.47
N LYS A 50 5.48 -4.63 -2.38
CA LYS A 50 5.89 -6.03 -2.53
C LYS A 50 6.74 -6.53 -1.36
N GLU A 51 7.70 -5.75 -0.89
CA GLU A 51 8.54 -6.12 0.25
C GLU A 51 7.72 -6.28 1.53
N GLU A 52 6.84 -5.32 1.81
CA GLU A 52 5.95 -5.30 2.97
C GLU A 52 4.81 -6.32 2.87
N ARG A 53 4.53 -6.85 1.66
CA ARG A 53 3.39 -7.73 1.36
C ARG A 53 2.07 -7.08 1.78
N THR A 54 1.87 -5.83 1.39
CA THR A 54 0.69 -5.05 1.78
C THR A 54 0.04 -4.40 0.57
N LEU A 55 -1.29 -4.41 0.56
CA LEU A 55 -2.13 -3.59 -0.32
C LEU A 55 -2.84 -2.55 0.57
N ASP A 56 -2.50 -1.27 0.38
CA ASP A 56 -3.14 -0.14 1.04
C ASP A 56 -4.29 0.36 0.15
N LEU A 57 -5.51 0.37 0.70
CA LEU A 57 -6.70 0.89 0.04
C LEU A 57 -6.99 2.29 0.59
N TYR A 58 -7.04 3.28 -0.30
CA TYR A 58 -7.35 4.66 0.02
C TYR A 58 -8.72 5.05 -0.50
N VAL A 59 -9.37 5.95 0.21
CA VAL A 59 -10.64 6.57 -0.19
C VAL A 59 -10.48 8.08 -0.31
N LYS A 60 -11.13 8.68 -1.30
CA LYS A 60 -11.11 10.14 -1.49
C LYS A 60 -12.00 10.82 -0.44
N MET A 61 -11.40 11.73 0.34
CA MET A 61 -12.02 12.54 1.38
C MET A 61 -11.79 14.02 1.08
N GLY A 62 -12.82 14.70 0.59
CA GLY A 62 -12.69 16.06 0.05
C GLY A 62 -11.71 16.07 -1.12
N GLU A 63 -10.57 16.74 -0.94
CA GLU A 63 -9.55 16.89 -1.98
C GLU A 63 -8.40 15.87 -1.89
N THR A 64 -8.30 15.13 -0.80
CA THR A 64 -7.18 14.21 -0.52
C THR A 64 -7.66 12.76 -0.41
N TRP A 65 -6.69 11.84 -0.36
CA TRP A 65 -6.90 10.42 -0.26
C TRP A 65 -6.40 9.94 1.09
N GLN A 66 -7.29 9.32 1.86
CA GLN A 66 -7.00 8.84 3.20
C GLN A 66 -6.97 7.32 3.21
N LEU A 67 -6.05 6.75 3.98
CA LEU A 67 -5.94 5.30 4.12
C LEU A 67 -7.22 4.78 4.79
N LEU A 68 -7.92 3.89 4.09
CA LEU A 68 -9.10 3.21 4.60
C LEU A 68 -8.69 1.96 5.37
N ASP A 69 -7.84 1.12 4.76
CA ASP A 69 -7.29 -0.08 5.40
C ASP A 69 -6.06 -0.61 4.65
N SER A 70 -5.32 -1.51 5.31
CA SER A 70 -4.14 -2.20 4.80
C SER A 70 -4.34 -3.71 4.85
N TYR A 71 -4.27 -4.36 3.69
CA TYR A 71 -4.52 -5.79 3.53
C TYR A 71 -3.22 -6.55 3.30
N ARG A 72 -3.00 -7.61 4.08
CA ARG A 72 -1.87 -8.52 3.86
C ARG A 72 -2.05 -9.30 2.56
N ILE A 73 -1.00 -9.30 1.74
CA ILE A 73 -0.87 -10.13 0.54
C ILE A 73 -0.33 -11.50 0.98
N CYS A 74 -1.09 -12.58 0.75
CA CYS A 74 -0.66 -13.93 1.09
C CYS A 74 0.56 -14.31 0.25
N ASN A 75 0.46 -14.08 -1.07
CA ASN A 75 1.48 -14.49 -2.01
C ASN A 75 1.54 -13.58 -3.24
N TYR A 76 2.75 -13.37 -3.75
CA TYR A 76 3.04 -12.80 -5.06
C TYR A 76 4.34 -13.45 -5.56
N SER A 77 4.56 -13.44 -6.88
CA SER A 77 5.65 -14.23 -7.47
C SER A 77 6.83 -13.36 -7.91
N GLY A 78 8.03 -13.95 -7.87
CA GLY A 78 9.20 -13.44 -8.58
C GLY A 78 10.01 -12.35 -7.88
N GLY A 79 9.74 -12.06 -6.60
CA GLY A 79 10.49 -11.08 -5.80
C GLY A 79 10.32 -9.65 -6.30
N LEU A 80 11.23 -8.76 -5.90
CA LEU A 80 11.24 -7.36 -6.34
C LEU A 80 11.69 -7.23 -7.81
N GLY A 81 11.26 -6.16 -8.46
CA GLY A 81 11.45 -5.87 -9.88
C GLY A 81 10.17 -6.05 -10.70
N PRO A 82 10.06 -5.34 -11.85
CA PRO A 82 8.91 -5.44 -12.73
C PRO A 82 8.84 -6.78 -13.45
N LYS A 83 7.62 -7.14 -13.86
CA LYS A 83 7.38 -8.18 -14.85
C LYS A 83 7.78 -7.68 -16.22
N GLN A 84 8.53 -8.47 -16.98
CA GLN A 84 9.01 -8.08 -18.32
C GLN A 84 8.66 -9.09 -19.41
N ARG A 85 8.49 -10.39 -19.09
CA ARG A 85 8.29 -11.42 -20.13
C ARG A 85 7.25 -12.44 -19.71
N GLN A 86 6.61 -13.09 -20.69
CA GLN A 86 5.77 -14.25 -20.38
C GLN A 86 6.63 -15.36 -19.74
N GLY A 87 6.14 -15.96 -18.65
CA GLY A 87 6.84 -17.03 -17.95
C GLY A 87 8.00 -16.61 -17.03
N ASP A 88 8.23 -15.31 -16.80
CA ASP A 88 9.23 -14.84 -15.81
C ASP A 88 8.79 -14.99 -14.34
N PHE A 89 7.56 -15.48 -14.12
CA PHE A 89 6.90 -15.65 -12.83
C PHE A 89 7.00 -14.42 -11.91
N LYS A 90 6.98 -13.21 -12.48
CA LYS A 90 7.00 -11.95 -11.72
C LYS A 90 5.66 -11.27 -11.67
N SER A 91 5.35 -10.72 -10.50
CA SER A 91 4.30 -9.71 -10.34
C SER A 91 4.85 -8.34 -10.78
N PRO A 92 4.06 -7.56 -11.54
CA PRO A 92 4.51 -6.30 -12.12
C PRO A 92 4.77 -5.23 -11.06
N GLU A 93 5.48 -4.17 -11.45
CA GLU A 93 5.63 -2.93 -10.68
C GLU A 93 5.32 -1.77 -11.63
N GLY A 94 4.79 -0.66 -11.12
CA GLY A 94 4.38 0.48 -11.95
C GLY A 94 2.98 1.01 -11.64
N PHE A 95 2.46 1.83 -12.57
CA PHE A 95 1.17 2.51 -12.44
C PHE A 95 0.15 1.91 -13.39
N TYR A 96 -1.01 1.53 -12.87
CA TYR A 96 -2.05 0.82 -13.61
C TYR A 96 -3.42 1.42 -13.36
N ASN A 97 -4.36 1.10 -14.26
CA ASN A 97 -5.74 1.55 -14.19
C ASN A 97 -6.69 0.36 -14.29
N VAL A 98 -7.67 0.33 -13.40
CA VAL A 98 -8.73 -0.67 -13.34
C VAL A 98 -10.05 -0.02 -13.72
N ALA A 99 -10.63 -0.43 -14.84
CA ALA A 99 -11.98 -0.10 -15.26
C ALA A 99 -12.97 -1.21 -14.88
N ARG A 100 -14.27 -0.91 -14.97
CA ARG A 100 -15.35 -1.87 -14.64
C ARG A 100 -15.25 -3.20 -15.39
N SER A 101 -14.79 -3.19 -16.64
CA SER A 101 -14.60 -4.41 -17.47
C SER A 101 -13.52 -5.36 -16.94
N GLN A 102 -12.65 -4.89 -16.05
CA GLN A 102 -11.57 -5.66 -15.43
C GLN A 102 -11.99 -6.39 -14.16
N LEU A 103 -13.21 -6.17 -13.67
CA LEU A 103 -13.78 -6.89 -12.54
C LEU A 103 -14.23 -8.29 -12.95
N LYS A 104 -13.84 -9.29 -12.16
CA LYS A 104 -14.15 -10.72 -12.37
C LYS A 104 -14.78 -11.31 -11.10
N PRO A 105 -16.09 -11.08 -10.88
CA PRO A 105 -16.78 -11.60 -9.70
C PRO A 105 -16.86 -13.14 -9.69
N ASP A 106 -16.81 -13.76 -10.87
CA ASP A 106 -16.90 -15.21 -11.13
C ASP A 106 -15.52 -15.89 -11.24
N SER A 107 -14.46 -15.25 -10.71
CA SER A 107 -13.11 -15.81 -10.73
C SER A 107 -13.04 -17.18 -10.04
N ARG A 108 -12.28 -18.11 -10.63
CA ARG A 108 -11.95 -19.42 -10.05
C ARG A 108 -11.13 -19.34 -8.75
N PHE A 109 -10.57 -18.17 -8.44
CA PHE A 109 -9.79 -17.91 -7.23
C PHE A 109 -10.52 -16.99 -6.24
N TYR A 110 -11.86 -17.03 -6.23
CA TYR A 110 -12.72 -16.19 -5.37
C TYR A 110 -12.54 -14.68 -5.59
N LYS A 111 -13.32 -14.13 -6.53
CA LYS A 111 -13.24 -12.74 -7.05
C LYS A 111 -11.86 -12.36 -7.58
N ALA A 112 -11.81 -11.51 -8.61
CA ALA A 112 -10.54 -10.98 -9.08
C ALA A 112 -10.69 -9.63 -9.75
N ILE A 113 -9.61 -8.86 -9.69
CA ILE A 113 -9.46 -7.56 -10.34
C ILE A 113 -8.27 -7.66 -11.28
N ASN A 114 -8.50 -7.57 -12.59
CA ASN A 114 -7.40 -7.50 -13.56
C ASN A 114 -6.75 -6.12 -13.48
N ILE A 115 -5.45 -6.04 -13.18
CA ILE A 115 -4.78 -4.74 -13.01
C ILE A 115 -4.53 -4.03 -14.34
N GLY A 116 -4.64 -4.72 -15.48
CA GLY A 116 -4.44 -4.10 -16.80
C GLY A 116 -3.00 -4.11 -17.31
N PHE A 117 -2.16 -5.01 -16.78
CA PHE A 117 -0.85 -5.30 -17.38
C PHE A 117 -1.00 -6.11 -18.67
N PRO A 118 -0.23 -5.82 -19.73
CA PRO A 118 0.71 -4.69 -19.84
C PRO A 118 -0.03 -3.39 -20.16
N ASN A 119 0.36 -2.28 -19.53
CA ASN A 119 -0.11 -0.93 -19.83
C ASN A 119 0.66 -0.33 -21.04
N ALA A 120 0.49 0.98 -21.32
CA ALA A 120 1.20 1.63 -22.43
C ALA A 120 2.72 1.70 -22.25
N TYR A 121 3.20 1.97 -21.03
CA TYR A 121 4.62 1.96 -20.69
C TYR A 121 5.22 0.56 -20.89
N ASP A 122 4.55 -0.47 -20.37
CA ASP A 122 4.98 -1.86 -20.47
C ASP A 122 5.14 -2.26 -21.94
N ARG A 123 4.13 -1.99 -22.77
CA ARG A 123 4.18 -2.29 -24.21
C ARG A 123 5.30 -1.53 -24.93
N ALA A 124 5.51 -0.25 -24.60
CA ALA A 124 6.58 0.55 -25.19
C ALA A 124 7.99 0.02 -24.84
N HIS A 125 8.13 -0.68 -23.71
CA HIS A 125 9.38 -1.33 -23.29
C HIS A 125 9.46 -2.80 -23.67
N GLY A 126 8.53 -3.29 -24.49
CA GLY A 126 8.50 -4.69 -24.95
C GLY A 126 8.14 -5.68 -23.83
N TYR A 127 7.46 -5.24 -22.78
CA TYR A 127 7.03 -6.13 -21.72
C TYR A 127 5.83 -6.96 -22.14
N GLU A 128 5.90 -8.26 -21.85
CA GLU A 128 4.92 -9.25 -22.31
C GLU A 128 4.26 -10.01 -21.16
N GLY A 129 3.04 -10.45 -21.42
CA GLY A 129 2.22 -11.21 -20.48
C GLY A 129 0.78 -10.73 -20.50
N LYS A 130 -0.04 -11.29 -19.61
CA LYS A 130 -1.45 -10.95 -19.44
C LYS A 130 -1.99 -11.52 -18.14
N TYR A 131 -3.17 -11.05 -17.74
CA TYR A 131 -3.94 -11.56 -16.59
C TYR A 131 -3.19 -11.48 -15.26
N LEU A 132 -2.57 -10.34 -14.99
CA LEU A 132 -2.04 -10.04 -13.67
C LEU A 132 -3.20 -9.50 -12.83
N MET A 133 -3.55 -10.22 -11.77
CA MET A 133 -4.77 -9.97 -11.01
C MET A 133 -4.46 -9.68 -9.55
N ILE A 134 -5.39 -9.02 -8.88
CA ILE A 134 -5.56 -9.09 -7.42
C ILE A 134 -6.74 -10.04 -7.18
N HIS A 135 -6.56 -11.12 -6.41
CA HIS A 135 -7.61 -12.15 -6.25
C HIS A 135 -7.53 -12.87 -4.90
N GLY A 136 -8.53 -13.67 -4.55
CA GLY A 136 -8.56 -14.46 -3.31
C GLY A 136 -7.74 -15.76 -3.34
N ALA A 137 -8.14 -16.73 -2.52
CA ALA A 137 -7.58 -18.09 -2.41
C ALA A 137 -6.10 -18.20 -1.98
N CYS A 138 -5.39 -17.11 -1.68
CA CYS A 138 -3.99 -17.10 -1.20
C CYS A 138 -2.94 -17.88 -2.04
N VAL A 139 -3.23 -18.29 -3.28
CA VAL A 139 -2.31 -19.05 -4.15
C VAL A 139 -1.94 -18.21 -5.37
N SER A 140 -0.65 -18.10 -5.72
CA SER A 140 -0.21 -17.27 -6.86
C SER A 140 0.99 -17.85 -7.62
N VAL A 141 1.00 -17.66 -8.94
CA VAL A 141 2.14 -17.87 -9.87
C VAL A 141 2.50 -16.59 -10.65
N GLY A 142 1.98 -15.42 -10.23
CA GLY A 142 2.25 -14.13 -10.87
C GLY A 142 1.35 -12.98 -10.39
N CYS A 143 0.19 -13.30 -9.82
CA CYS A 143 -0.79 -12.35 -9.28
C CYS A 143 -0.49 -11.88 -7.85
N TYR A 144 -1.27 -10.93 -7.35
CA TYR A 144 -1.35 -10.58 -5.94
C TYR A 144 -2.49 -11.36 -5.27
N ALA A 145 -2.15 -12.45 -4.61
CA ALA A 145 -3.14 -13.29 -3.93
C ALA A 145 -3.38 -12.78 -2.51
N MET A 146 -4.65 -12.52 -2.21
CA MET A 146 -5.20 -12.06 -0.95
C MET A 146 -5.94 -13.22 -0.26
N THR A 147 -6.32 -13.00 1.00
CA THR A 147 -7.35 -13.84 1.63
C THR A 147 -8.70 -13.53 1.01
N ASP A 148 -9.64 -14.49 1.09
CA ASP A 148 -11.01 -14.30 0.59
C ASP A 148 -11.69 -13.10 1.26
N THR A 149 -11.53 -12.94 2.57
CA THR A 149 -12.04 -11.77 3.31
C THR A 149 -11.40 -10.46 2.85
N GLY A 150 -10.10 -10.46 2.56
CA GLY A 150 -9.40 -9.26 2.09
C GLY A 150 -9.87 -8.84 0.70
N ILE A 151 -9.92 -9.79 -0.26
CA ILE A 151 -10.39 -9.47 -1.60
C ILE A 151 -11.88 -9.13 -1.61
N ASP A 152 -12.70 -9.66 -0.70
CA ASP A 152 -14.12 -9.29 -0.61
C ASP A 152 -14.31 -7.80 -0.40
N GLU A 153 -13.62 -7.24 0.59
CA GLU A 153 -13.73 -5.82 0.93
C GLU A 153 -13.10 -4.95 -0.17
N ILE A 154 -11.91 -5.30 -0.65
CA ILE A 154 -11.26 -4.59 -1.76
C ILE A 154 -12.17 -4.58 -3.00
N PHE A 155 -12.74 -5.73 -3.36
CA PHE A 155 -13.61 -5.86 -4.53
C PHE A 155 -14.90 -5.07 -4.36
N GLN A 156 -15.50 -5.06 -3.17
CA GLN A 156 -16.69 -4.25 -2.88
C GLN A 156 -16.41 -2.76 -3.06
N PHE A 157 -15.33 -2.25 -2.48
CA PHE A 157 -14.95 -0.84 -2.58
C PHE A 157 -14.61 -0.43 -4.02
N VAL A 158 -13.81 -1.22 -4.73
CA VAL A 158 -13.47 -0.98 -6.14
C VAL A 158 -14.72 -1.02 -7.02
N THR A 159 -15.59 -2.02 -6.82
CA THR A 159 -16.86 -2.12 -7.56
C THR A 159 -17.76 -0.92 -7.28
N GLY A 160 -17.92 -0.55 -5.99
CA GLY A 160 -18.71 0.60 -5.58
C GLY A 160 -18.22 1.87 -6.26
N ALA A 161 -16.94 2.20 -6.12
CA ALA A 161 -16.37 3.40 -6.71
C ALA A 161 -16.60 3.48 -8.23
N LEU A 162 -16.38 2.37 -8.95
CA LEU A 162 -16.58 2.29 -10.41
C LEU A 162 -18.05 2.40 -10.82
N VAL A 163 -18.98 1.86 -10.02
CA VAL A 163 -20.42 1.95 -10.27
C VAL A 163 -20.96 3.35 -9.96
N PHE A 164 -20.42 4.01 -8.95
CA PHE A 164 -20.86 5.33 -8.47
C PHE A 164 -20.12 6.52 -9.11
N GLY A 165 -19.38 6.29 -10.20
CA GLY A 165 -18.94 7.35 -11.10
C GLY A 165 -17.43 7.56 -11.20
N GLN A 166 -16.60 6.83 -10.45
CA GLN A 166 -15.17 6.81 -10.74
C GLN A 166 -14.91 6.07 -12.06
N SER A 167 -14.31 6.73 -13.04
CA SER A 167 -14.10 6.15 -14.38
C SER A 167 -13.09 5.00 -14.38
N ASN A 168 -12.03 5.11 -13.58
CA ASN A 168 -11.03 4.08 -13.35
C ASN A 168 -10.43 4.21 -11.94
N VAL A 169 -10.09 3.08 -11.35
CA VAL A 169 -9.33 3.01 -10.10
C VAL A 169 -7.86 2.89 -10.43
N GLN A 170 -7.07 3.84 -9.92
CA GLN A 170 -5.62 3.82 -10.06
C GLN A 170 -5.00 2.82 -9.08
N VAL A 171 -4.04 2.05 -9.56
CA VAL A 171 -3.29 1.06 -8.78
C VAL A 171 -1.80 1.32 -8.97
N SER A 172 -1.13 1.77 -7.93
CA SER A 172 0.33 1.97 -7.91
C SER A 172 1.01 0.79 -7.23
N ILE A 173 2.00 0.20 -7.88
CA ILE A 173 2.66 -1.00 -7.40
C ILE A 173 4.14 -0.73 -7.26
N TYR A 174 4.64 -0.77 -6.03
CA TYR A 174 6.00 -0.42 -5.67
C TYR A 174 6.76 -1.65 -5.15
N PRO A 175 8.09 -1.68 -5.32
CA PRO A 175 8.92 -2.74 -4.74
C PRO A 175 8.85 -2.73 -3.21
N PHE A 176 8.79 -1.55 -2.61
CA PHE A 176 8.75 -1.29 -1.18
C PHE A 176 8.21 0.13 -0.96
N ARG A 177 7.91 0.53 0.28
CA ARG A 177 7.66 1.95 0.61
C ARG A 177 8.90 2.77 0.23
N MET A 178 8.80 3.65 -0.78
CA MET A 178 9.98 4.23 -1.45
C MET A 178 10.64 5.40 -0.68
N THR A 179 10.82 5.24 0.63
CA THR A 179 11.57 6.17 1.48
C THR A 179 13.02 6.27 1.03
N ASN A 180 13.70 7.38 1.35
CA ASN A 180 15.12 7.54 1.00
C ASN A 180 15.99 6.43 1.60
N ALA A 181 15.69 5.97 2.81
CA ALA A 181 16.38 4.84 3.44
C ALA A 181 16.18 3.53 2.67
N ASN A 182 14.95 3.25 2.21
CA ASN A 182 14.65 2.04 1.46
C ASN A 182 15.28 2.08 0.06
N MET A 183 15.31 3.24 -0.59
CA MET A 183 16.02 3.43 -1.86
C MET A 183 17.53 3.22 -1.70
N GLU A 184 18.13 3.77 -0.63
CA GLU A 184 19.56 3.62 -0.35
C GLU A 184 19.93 2.17 -0.05
N ARG A 185 19.13 1.47 0.75
CA ARG A 185 19.33 0.04 1.05
C ARG A 185 19.39 -0.83 -0.22
N HIS A 186 18.68 -0.40 -1.25
CA HIS A 186 18.48 -1.13 -2.49
C HIS A 186 19.27 -0.58 -3.69
N LYS A 187 20.19 0.37 -3.47
CA LYS A 187 20.89 1.10 -4.54
C LYS A 187 21.68 0.24 -5.52
N TYR A 188 22.08 -0.96 -5.12
CA TYR A 188 22.82 -1.91 -5.96
C TYR A 188 21.94 -2.97 -6.63
N SER A 189 20.61 -2.86 -6.50
CA SER A 189 19.67 -3.72 -7.22
C SER A 189 19.79 -3.52 -8.72
N TYR A 190 19.63 -4.61 -9.48
CA TYR A 190 19.49 -4.56 -10.94
C TYR A 190 18.36 -3.64 -11.40
N TYR A 191 17.31 -3.47 -10.58
CA TYR A 191 16.15 -2.65 -10.89
C TYR A 191 16.23 -1.22 -10.34
N ALA A 192 17.36 -0.79 -9.79
CA ALA A 192 17.49 0.51 -9.14
C ALA A 192 17.08 1.69 -10.04
N ASP A 193 17.46 1.66 -11.31
CA ASP A 193 17.10 2.74 -12.26
C ASP A 193 15.61 2.74 -12.64
N PHE A 194 14.98 1.56 -12.69
CA PHE A 194 13.53 1.47 -12.83
C PHE A 194 12.82 2.03 -11.58
N TRP A 195 13.30 1.69 -10.38
CA TRP A 195 12.72 2.22 -9.14
C TRP A 195 12.88 3.73 -8.99
N LYS A 196 13.99 4.31 -9.48
CA LYS A 196 14.13 5.77 -9.56
C LYS A 196 13.04 6.43 -10.42
N GLN A 197 12.51 5.74 -11.44
CA GLN A 197 11.40 6.25 -12.26
C GLN A 197 10.05 6.20 -11.53
N LEU A 198 9.84 5.25 -10.60
CA LEU A 198 8.62 5.16 -9.80
C LEU A 198 8.57 6.19 -8.67
N LYS A 199 9.75 6.51 -8.08
CA LYS A 199 9.87 7.34 -6.87
C LYS A 199 9.14 8.70 -6.97
N PRO A 200 9.18 9.47 -8.08
CA PRO A 200 8.46 10.73 -8.18
C PRO A 200 6.94 10.60 -8.08
N GLY A 201 6.36 9.46 -8.47
CA GLY A 201 4.95 9.16 -8.29
C GLY A 201 4.61 8.90 -6.83
N TYR A 202 5.42 8.06 -6.17
CA TYR A 202 5.32 7.78 -4.74
C TYR A 202 5.45 9.07 -3.91
N ASP A 203 6.53 9.82 -4.09
CA ASP A 203 6.83 11.04 -3.33
C ASP A 203 5.71 12.08 -3.48
N TYR A 204 5.13 12.21 -4.68
CA TYR A 204 4.00 13.11 -4.92
C TYR A 204 2.77 12.71 -4.11
N PHE A 205 2.42 11.42 -4.09
CA PHE A 205 1.29 10.95 -3.29
C PHE A 205 1.56 11.15 -1.80
N GLN A 206 2.76 10.83 -1.30
CA GLN A 206 3.10 11.01 0.12
C GLN A 206 3.08 12.48 0.56
N GLN A 207 3.40 13.43 -0.32
CA GLN A 207 3.38 14.87 -0.01
C GLN A 207 2.00 15.51 -0.12
N THR A 208 1.20 15.09 -1.12
CA THR A 208 -0.05 15.77 -1.47
C THR A 208 -1.29 15.01 -1.06
N HIS A 209 -1.16 13.72 -0.75
CA HIS A 209 -2.26 12.77 -0.61
C HIS A 209 -3.20 12.78 -1.82
N LYS A 210 -2.64 12.95 -3.03
CA LYS A 210 -3.38 12.86 -4.30
C LYS A 210 -2.60 11.95 -5.26
N PRO A 211 -3.21 10.93 -5.88
CA PRO A 211 -2.54 10.16 -6.90
C PRO A 211 -2.32 11.08 -8.11
N ARG A 212 -1.15 10.98 -8.75
CA ARG A 212 -0.93 11.67 -10.03
C ARG A 212 -1.97 11.16 -11.02
N LEU A 213 -2.56 12.05 -11.81
CA LEU A 213 -3.38 11.62 -12.93
C LEU A 213 -2.47 10.94 -13.97
N SER A 214 -2.73 9.67 -14.30
CA SER A 214 -2.10 9.07 -15.48
C SER A 214 -2.62 9.82 -16.72
N ARG A 215 -1.78 10.63 -17.36
CA ARG A 215 -2.04 11.14 -18.71
C ARG A 215 -1.56 10.12 -19.73
#